data_AF-A0A2G2LD80-F1
#
_entry.id   AF-A0A2G2LD80-F1
#
_cell.length_a   1.000
_cell.length_b   1.000
_cell.length_c   1.000
_cell.angle_alpha   90.00
_cell.angle_beta   90.00
_cell.angle_gamma   90.00
#
_symmetry.space_group_name_H-M   'P 1'
#
loop_
_entity.id
_entity.type
_entity.pdbx_description
1 polymer ?
#
loop_
_entity_poly.entity_id
_entity_poly.type
_entity_poly.pdbx_seq_one_letter_code
_entity_poly.pdbx_strand_id
1 'polypeptide(L)'
;MMAPMNADNKPEWAEARALYGQGKTARQIAHALGLPIAKINHRAAVEHWPAPPPPDWQAIRHQWEAGKAVRALAIQFGVSEGTLRKRRTRESWQRGTARGIDALRLAVRTLEEAMAHADLGDTVATTRLAAALSMAAGRLREAEKQIFDTTQSGRDLNDAYGTEGEDEAMREHMLEMLVRLNENTGDEKEETPPSS
;
A
#
# COMPACT_ATOMS: atom_id res chain seq x y z
N MET A 1 9.19 -4.98 55.31
CA MET A 1 8.62 -4.30 54.11
C MET A 1 9.63 -4.48 52.99
N MET A 2 9.39 -5.41 52.07
CA MET A 2 10.25 -5.57 50.89
C MET A 2 9.84 -4.51 49.86
N ALA A 3 10.77 -3.64 49.48
CA ALA A 3 10.57 -2.73 48.36
C ALA A 3 10.20 -3.58 47.13
N PRO A 4 9.15 -3.21 46.36
CA PRO A 4 8.84 -3.92 45.13
C PRO A 4 10.10 -3.90 44.29
N MET A 5 10.69 -5.08 44.05
CA MET A 5 11.77 -5.23 43.09
C MET A 5 11.29 -4.60 41.80
N ASN A 6 11.89 -3.46 41.43
CA ASN A 6 11.55 -2.71 40.24
C ASN A 6 11.59 -3.68 39.06
N ALA A 7 10.40 -4.09 38.61
CA ALA A 7 10.20 -4.89 37.40
C ALA A 7 10.70 -4.16 36.13
N ASP A 8 11.24 -2.96 36.34
CA ASP A 8 11.77 -2.03 35.37
C ASP A 8 13.24 -2.24 34.99
N ASN A 9 14.00 -3.08 35.72
CA ASN A 9 15.41 -3.35 35.40
C ASN A 9 15.65 -4.72 34.74
N LYS A 10 14.65 -5.23 34.03
CA LYS A 10 14.79 -6.47 33.27
C LYS A 10 15.78 -6.28 32.11
N PRO A 11 16.68 -7.24 31.85
CA PRO A 11 17.61 -7.19 30.71
C PRO A 11 16.89 -7.06 29.37
N GLU A 12 15.64 -7.54 29.30
CA GLU A 12 14.73 -7.42 28.15
C GLU A 12 14.55 -5.96 27.68
N TRP A 13 14.57 -4.97 28.58
CA TRP A 13 14.41 -3.56 28.19
C TRP A 13 15.67 -2.95 27.57
N ALA A 14 16.85 -3.38 28.00
CA ALA A 14 18.11 -2.98 27.38
C ALA A 14 18.20 -3.55 25.95
N GLU A 15 17.78 -4.81 25.77
CA GLU A 15 17.69 -5.43 24.46
C GLU A 15 16.62 -4.77 23.57
N ALA A 16 15.45 -4.45 24.13
CA ALA A 16 14.41 -3.71 23.42
C ALA A 16 14.93 -2.36 22.89
N ARG A 17 15.69 -1.62 23.70
CA ARG A 17 16.32 -0.35 23.30
C ARG A 17 17.34 -0.54 22.19
N ALA A 18 18.16 -1.59 22.27
CA ALA A 18 19.13 -1.92 21.23
C ALA A 18 18.44 -2.25 19.90
N LEU A 19 17.38 -3.08 19.92
CA LEU A 19 16.58 -3.41 18.75
C LEU A 19 15.88 -2.18 18.16
N TYR A 20 15.39 -1.28 19.01
CA TYR A 20 14.80 -0.01 18.58
C TYR A 20 15.83 0.87 17.85
N GLY A 21 17.06 0.95 18.38
CA GLY A 21 18.19 1.63 17.73
C GLY A 21 18.61 1.01 16.38
N GLN A 22 18.33 -0.27 16.17
CA GLN A 22 18.50 -0.95 14.87
C GLN A 22 17.36 -0.68 13.88
N GLY A 23 16.37 0.16 14.24
CA GLY A 23 15.23 0.49 13.41
C GLY A 23 14.09 -0.54 13.45
N LYS A 24 14.09 -1.47 14.42
CA LYS A 24 12.96 -2.39 14.60
C LYS A 24 11.75 -1.65 15.15
N THR A 25 10.57 -1.99 14.65
CA THR A 25 9.31 -1.40 15.15
C THR A 25 8.94 -1.96 16.52
N ALA A 26 8.19 -1.20 17.32
CA ALA A 26 7.70 -1.66 18.64
C ALA A 26 6.93 -2.99 18.56
N ARG A 27 6.23 -3.25 17.45
CA ARG A 27 5.55 -4.53 17.20
C ARG A 27 6.54 -5.69 16.99
N GLN A 28 7.61 -5.47 16.23
CA GLN A 28 8.64 -6.50 16.02
C GLN A 28 9.37 -6.80 17.32
N ILE A 29 9.68 -5.78 18.12
CA ILE A 29 10.31 -5.92 19.43
C ILE A 29 9.38 -6.67 20.39
N ALA A 30 8.10 -6.30 20.44
CA ALA A 30 7.09 -6.99 21.22
C ALA A 30 7.01 -8.49 20.88
N HIS A 31 7.03 -8.82 19.59
CA HIS A 31 7.01 -10.20 19.14
C HIS A 31 8.30 -10.95 19.50
N ALA A 32 9.46 -10.30 19.39
CA ALA A 32 10.76 -10.92 19.69
C ALA A 32 10.96 -11.19 21.18
N LEU A 33 10.54 -10.25 22.04
CA LEU A 33 10.82 -10.27 23.48
C LEU A 33 9.61 -10.63 24.34
N GLY A 34 8.44 -10.87 23.74
CA GLY A 34 7.19 -11.14 24.48
C GLY A 34 6.68 -9.93 25.29
N LEU A 35 7.10 -8.71 24.94
CA LEU A 35 6.77 -7.49 25.68
C LEU A 35 5.50 -6.80 25.14
N PRO A 36 4.68 -6.15 25.98
CA PRO A 36 3.52 -5.40 25.51
C PRO A 36 3.91 -4.17 24.67
N ILE A 37 3.34 -4.03 23.47
CA ILE A 37 3.62 -2.92 22.53
C ILE A 37 3.46 -1.56 23.20
N ALA A 38 2.38 -1.38 23.99
CA ALA A 38 2.10 -0.13 24.68
C ALA A 38 3.22 0.27 25.67
N LYS A 39 3.81 -0.69 26.38
CA LYS A 39 4.91 -0.43 27.33
C LYS A 39 6.20 -0.04 26.61
N ILE A 40 6.50 -0.69 25.48
CA ILE A 40 7.64 -0.33 24.64
C ILE A 40 7.51 1.11 24.14
N ASN A 41 6.34 1.48 23.62
CA ASN A 41 6.10 2.85 23.14
C ASN A 41 6.19 3.89 24.27
N HIS A 42 5.60 3.59 25.42
CA HIS A 42 5.65 4.48 26.58
C HIS A 42 7.10 4.70 27.04
N ARG A 43 7.89 3.64 27.20
CA ARG A 43 9.31 3.76 27.57
C ARG A 43 10.15 4.43 26.51
N ALA A 44 9.95 4.11 25.23
CA ALA A 44 10.65 4.77 24.14
C ALA A 44 10.43 6.29 24.16
N ALA A 45 9.22 6.74 24.52
CA ALA A 45 8.89 8.15 24.70
C ALA A 45 9.52 8.74 25.98
N VAL A 46 9.39 8.09 27.13
CA VAL A 46 9.91 8.59 28.43
C VAL A 46 11.44 8.63 28.45
N GLU A 47 12.08 7.57 27.98
CA GLU A 47 13.54 7.41 27.97
C GLU A 47 14.18 8.00 26.70
N HIS A 48 13.40 8.66 25.83
CA HIS A 48 13.86 9.31 24.61
C HIS A 48 14.74 8.39 23.73
N TRP A 49 14.24 7.18 23.46
CA TRP A 49 14.94 6.25 22.59
C TRP A 49 15.15 6.86 21.20
N PRO A 50 16.28 6.57 20.53
CA PRO A 50 16.54 7.11 19.21
C PRO A 50 15.45 6.67 18.25
N ALA A 51 14.74 7.62 17.65
CA ALA A 51 13.67 7.32 16.70
C ALA A 51 14.23 6.47 15.54
N PRO A 52 13.48 5.45 15.09
CA PRO A 52 13.92 4.65 13.95
C PRO A 52 14.05 5.56 12.72
N PRO A 53 15.01 5.29 11.82
CA PRO A 53 15.14 6.06 10.59
C PRO A 53 13.84 5.97 9.78
N PRO A 54 13.45 7.05 9.09
CA PRO A 54 12.27 7.01 8.24
C PRO A 54 12.43 5.92 7.17
N PRO A 55 11.34 5.22 6.80
CA PRO A 55 11.41 4.21 5.75
C PRO A 55 11.89 4.80 4.43
N ASP A 56 12.66 4.03 3.66
CA ASP A 56 13.07 4.41 2.31
C ASP A 56 11.89 4.27 1.35
N TRP A 57 11.11 5.36 1.23
CA TRP A 57 9.92 5.40 0.38
C TRP A 57 10.23 5.25 -1.10
N GLN A 58 11.42 5.66 -1.55
CA GLN A 58 11.81 5.54 -2.95
C GLN A 58 12.07 4.06 -3.29
N ALA A 59 12.80 3.34 -2.44
CA ALA A 59 13.00 1.91 -2.61
C ALA A 59 11.69 1.11 -2.52
N ILE A 60 10.81 1.46 -1.58
CA ILE A 60 9.48 0.85 -1.46
C ILE A 60 8.68 1.07 -2.74
N ARG A 61 8.65 2.30 -3.26
CA ARG A 61 7.94 2.66 -4.49
C ARG A 61 8.46 1.84 -5.66
N HIS A 62 9.77 1.86 -5.90
CA HIS A 62 10.38 1.11 -7.00
C HIS A 62 10.03 -0.38 -6.95
N GLN A 63 10.07 -1.01 -5.77
CA GLN A 63 9.71 -2.42 -5.63
C GLN A 63 8.20 -2.68 -5.79
N TRP A 64 7.35 -1.75 -5.36
CA TRP A 64 5.91 -1.83 -5.56
C TRP A 64 5.54 -1.70 -7.04
N GLU A 65 6.15 -0.75 -7.75
CA GLU A 65 5.99 -0.54 -9.20
C GLU A 65 6.50 -1.74 -9.99
N ALA A 66 7.57 -2.40 -9.50
CA ALA A 66 8.07 -3.69 -9.98
C ALA A 66 7.12 -4.89 -9.72
N GLY A 67 5.98 -4.67 -9.04
CA GLY A 67 4.93 -5.65 -8.85
C GLY A 67 4.95 -6.37 -7.50
N LYS A 68 5.91 -6.10 -6.59
CA LYS A 68 5.92 -6.78 -5.28
C LYS A 68 4.65 -6.53 -4.49
N ALA A 69 4.11 -7.55 -3.84
CA ALA A 69 2.89 -7.44 -3.02
C ALA A 69 3.07 -6.46 -1.85
N VAL A 70 2.01 -5.71 -1.50
CA VAL A 70 2.02 -4.73 -0.39
C VAL A 70 2.43 -5.39 0.94
N ARG A 71 1.93 -6.61 1.21
CA ARG A 71 2.29 -7.38 2.41
C ARG A 71 3.78 -7.70 2.47
N ALA A 72 4.39 -8.08 1.35
CA ALA A 72 5.82 -8.38 1.29
C ALA A 72 6.67 -7.12 1.57
N LEU A 73 6.26 -5.97 1.01
CA LEU A 73 6.91 -4.68 1.25
C LEU A 73 6.76 -4.22 2.70
N ALA A 74 5.56 -4.41 3.28
CA ALA A 74 5.28 -4.08 4.68
C ALA A 74 6.25 -4.82 5.63
N ILE A 75 6.44 -6.11 5.40
CA ILE A 75 7.36 -6.94 6.18
C ILE A 75 8.81 -6.52 5.95
N GLN A 76 9.21 -6.37 4.67
CA GLN A 76 10.59 -6.06 4.29
C GLN A 76 11.07 -4.71 4.84
N PHE A 77 10.22 -3.69 4.80
CA PHE A 77 10.57 -2.32 5.19
C PHE A 77 10.07 -1.94 6.59
N GLY A 78 9.43 -2.85 7.31
CA GLY A 78 8.90 -2.57 8.65
C GLY A 78 7.78 -1.52 8.67
N VAL A 79 7.00 -1.40 7.59
CA VAL A 79 5.92 -0.41 7.45
C VAL A 79 4.56 -1.11 7.53
N SER A 80 3.55 -0.49 8.13
CA SER A 80 2.20 -1.07 8.12
C SER A 80 1.59 -1.08 6.70
N GLU A 81 0.78 -2.10 6.38
CA GLU A 81 0.09 -2.16 5.09
C GLU A 81 -0.84 -0.96 4.87
N GLY A 82 -1.51 -0.49 5.92
CA GLY A 82 -2.37 0.70 5.87
C GLY A 82 -1.57 1.96 5.51
N THR A 83 -0.40 2.15 6.10
CA THR A 83 0.49 3.27 5.76
C THR A 83 0.94 3.20 4.30
N LEU A 84 1.32 2.01 3.82
CA LEU A 84 1.69 1.82 2.40
C LEU A 84 0.53 2.15 1.47
N ARG A 85 -0.69 1.68 1.76
CA ARG A 85 -1.88 1.96 0.94
C ARG A 85 -2.21 3.45 0.90
N LYS A 86 -2.25 4.11 2.06
CA LYS A 86 -2.51 5.57 2.16
C LYS A 86 -1.48 6.36 1.36
N ARG A 87 -0.21 6.00 1.49
CA ARG A 87 0.89 6.68 0.80
C ARG A 87 0.85 6.47 -0.72
N ARG A 88 0.61 5.23 -1.15
CA ARG A 88 0.40 4.87 -2.56
C ARG A 88 -0.69 5.73 -3.20
N THR A 89 -1.84 5.87 -2.52
CA THR A 89 -2.94 6.70 -3.02
C THR A 89 -2.57 8.17 -3.08
N ARG A 90 -1.96 8.70 -1.99
CA ARG A 90 -1.54 10.11 -1.89
C ARG A 90 -0.52 10.51 -2.96
N GLU A 91 0.40 9.61 -3.30
CA GLU A 91 1.47 9.85 -4.28
C GLU A 91 1.15 9.25 -5.66
N SER A 92 -0.07 8.75 -5.85
CA SER A 92 -0.56 8.18 -7.11
C SER A 92 0.39 7.15 -7.75
N TRP A 93 0.96 6.23 -6.96
CA TRP A 93 1.87 5.22 -7.51
C TRP A 93 1.14 4.30 -8.49
N GLN A 94 1.77 3.98 -9.63
CA GLN A 94 1.20 3.11 -10.68
C GLN A 94 1.94 1.77 -10.81
N ARG A 95 1.20 0.66 -10.83
CA ARG A 95 1.77 -0.69 -10.85
C ARG A 95 2.01 -1.14 -12.29
N GLY A 96 3.20 -1.64 -12.59
CA GLY A 96 3.39 -2.67 -13.63
C GLY A 96 3.21 -2.29 -15.10
N THR A 97 2.69 -1.12 -15.46
CA THR A 97 2.80 -0.65 -16.86
C THR A 97 4.15 0.01 -17.12
N ALA A 98 4.81 0.57 -16.10
CA ALA A 98 6.14 1.15 -16.22
C ALA A 98 7.18 0.12 -16.71
N ARG A 99 7.22 -1.13 -16.20
CA ARG A 99 8.20 -2.11 -16.70
C ARG A 99 7.96 -2.55 -18.15
N GLY A 100 6.71 -2.73 -18.56
CA GLY A 100 6.39 -3.09 -19.95
C GLY A 100 6.65 -1.95 -20.92
N ILE A 101 6.22 -0.74 -20.56
CA ILE A 101 6.40 0.44 -21.40
C ILE A 101 7.83 0.95 -21.39
N ASP A 102 8.51 0.97 -20.24
CA ASP A 102 9.91 1.38 -20.18
C ASP A 102 10.81 0.36 -20.89
N ALA A 103 10.48 -0.94 -20.84
CA ALA A 103 11.14 -1.94 -21.68
C ALA A 103 10.85 -1.72 -23.17
N LEU A 104 9.63 -1.36 -23.54
CA LEU A 104 9.28 -1.02 -24.93
C LEU A 104 10.00 0.27 -25.39
N ARG A 105 10.06 1.30 -24.55
CA ARG A 105 10.81 2.54 -24.80
C ARG A 105 12.29 2.27 -24.98
N LEU A 106 12.86 1.43 -24.11
CA LEU A 106 14.26 1.00 -24.24
C LEU A 106 14.47 0.23 -25.54
N ALA A 107 13.59 -0.72 -25.87
CA ALA A 107 13.66 -1.48 -27.11
C ALA A 107 13.60 -0.58 -28.36
N VAL A 108 12.69 0.39 -28.38
CA VAL A 108 12.59 1.39 -29.46
C VAL A 108 13.91 2.16 -29.59
N ARG A 109 14.46 2.72 -28.50
CA ARG A 109 15.75 3.43 -28.54
C ARG A 109 16.89 2.56 -29.05
N THR A 110 16.99 1.31 -28.58
CA THR A 110 18.03 0.39 -29.05
C THR A 110 17.89 0.05 -30.53
N LEU A 111 16.65 -0.01 -31.06
CA LEU A 111 16.40 -0.24 -32.48
C LEU A 111 16.71 1.00 -33.32
N GLU A 112 16.41 2.20 -32.82
CA GLU A 112 16.80 3.47 -33.45
C GLU A 112 18.33 3.60 -33.53
N GLU A 113 19.03 3.31 -32.43
CA GLU A 113 20.49 3.28 -32.38
C GLU A 113 21.06 2.22 -33.34
N ALA A 114 20.52 1.00 -33.34
CA ALA A 114 20.96 -0.04 -34.27
C ALA A 114 20.73 0.35 -35.74
N MET A 115 19.62 1.02 -36.05
CA MET A 115 19.31 1.51 -37.40
C MET A 115 20.24 2.65 -37.82
N ALA A 116 20.63 3.53 -36.88
CA ALA A 116 21.59 4.60 -37.15
C ALA A 116 23.01 4.09 -37.45
N HIS A 117 23.38 2.90 -36.96
CA HIS A 117 24.68 2.26 -37.19
C HIS A 117 24.65 1.18 -38.28
N ALA A 118 23.48 0.89 -38.88
CA ALA A 118 23.36 -0.12 -39.90
C ALA A 118 24.04 0.31 -41.21
N ASP A 119 24.74 -0.62 -41.87
CA ASP A 119 25.30 -0.39 -43.20
C ASP A 119 24.17 -0.19 -44.22
N LEU A 120 24.18 0.96 -44.89
CA LEU A 120 23.19 1.32 -45.92
C LEU A 120 23.24 0.37 -47.13
N GLY A 121 24.34 -0.38 -47.31
CA GLY A 121 24.46 -1.43 -48.33
C GLY A 121 23.70 -2.72 -47.98
N ASP A 122 23.42 -2.98 -46.70
CA ASP A 122 22.68 -4.15 -46.25
C ASP A 122 21.16 -3.85 -46.16
N THR A 123 20.51 -3.97 -47.31
CA THR A 123 19.06 -3.74 -47.48
C THR A 123 18.21 -4.71 -46.66
N VAL A 124 18.71 -5.92 -46.39
CA VAL A 124 17.97 -6.95 -45.63
C VAL A 124 17.99 -6.62 -44.14
N ALA A 125 19.16 -6.26 -43.59
CA ALA A 125 19.28 -5.86 -42.19
C ALA A 125 18.47 -4.59 -41.89
N THR A 126 18.58 -3.57 -42.73
CA THR A 126 17.82 -2.31 -42.59
C THR A 126 16.31 -2.54 -42.64
N THR A 127 15.81 -3.37 -43.56
CA THR A 127 14.38 -3.70 -43.64
C THR A 127 13.88 -4.43 -42.38
N ARG A 128 14.68 -5.35 -41.82
CA ARG A 128 14.34 -6.06 -40.58
C ARG A 128 14.30 -5.12 -39.37
N LEU A 129 15.29 -4.22 -39.26
CA LEU A 129 15.33 -3.23 -38.19
C LEU A 129 14.14 -2.27 -38.27
N ALA A 130 13.81 -1.78 -39.47
CA ALA A 130 12.65 -0.90 -39.68
C ALA A 130 11.32 -1.58 -39.31
N ALA A 131 11.16 -2.86 -39.68
CA ALA A 131 9.98 -3.65 -39.31
C ALA A 131 9.90 -3.86 -37.79
N ALA A 132 11.01 -4.21 -37.15
CA ALA A 132 11.08 -4.37 -35.69
C ALA A 132 10.75 -3.07 -34.95
N LEU A 133 11.30 -1.94 -35.42
CA LEU A 133 11.03 -0.62 -34.87
C LEU A 133 9.56 -0.25 -34.98
N SER A 134 8.95 -0.50 -36.15
CA SER A 134 7.52 -0.25 -36.38
C SER A 134 6.63 -1.06 -35.44
N MET A 135 6.95 -2.34 -35.23
CA MET A 135 6.23 -3.18 -34.28
C MET A 135 6.40 -2.72 -32.83
N ALA A 136 7.62 -2.38 -32.42
CA ALA A 136 7.91 -1.91 -31.06
C ALA A 136 7.21 -0.57 -30.78
N ALA A 137 7.27 0.38 -31.72
CA ALA A 137 6.61 1.67 -31.62
C ALA A 137 5.08 1.54 -31.60
N GLY A 138 4.51 0.63 -32.42
CA GLY A 138 3.07 0.34 -32.41
C GLY A 138 2.59 -0.19 -31.06
N ARG A 139 3.30 -1.19 -30.50
CA ARG A 139 3.00 -1.74 -29.17
C ARG A 139 3.17 -0.71 -28.06
N LEU A 140 4.18 0.15 -28.15
CA LEU A 140 4.41 1.23 -27.19
C LEU A 140 3.22 2.20 -27.19
N ARG A 141 2.79 2.66 -28.37
CA ARG A 141 1.66 3.58 -28.50
C ARG A 141 0.35 2.99 -27.99
N GLU A 142 0.11 1.71 -28.26
CA GLU A 142 -1.08 1.00 -27.76
C GLU A 142 -1.06 0.87 -26.24
N ALA A 143 0.10 0.51 -25.65
CA ALA A 143 0.25 0.42 -24.20
C ALA A 143 0.09 1.79 -23.52
N GLU A 144 0.64 2.87 -24.11
CA GLU A 144 0.47 4.24 -23.61
C GLU A 144 -1.00 4.68 -23.66
N LYS A 145 -1.71 4.35 -24.74
CA LYS A 145 -3.15 4.59 -24.84
C LYS A 145 -3.93 3.83 -23.77
N GLN A 146 -3.63 2.54 -23.55
CA GLN A 146 -4.30 1.75 -22.52
C GLN A 146 -4.09 2.31 -21.11
N ILE A 147 -2.89 2.82 -20.78
CA ILE A 147 -2.70 3.53 -19.50
C ILE A 147 -3.60 4.76 -19.44
N PHE A 148 -3.58 5.57 -20.50
CA PHE A 148 -4.33 6.82 -20.54
C PHE A 148 -5.82 6.57 -20.33
N ASP A 149 -6.40 5.64 -21.08
CA ASP A 149 -7.80 5.24 -20.98
C ASP A 149 -8.12 4.70 -19.57
N THR A 150 -7.28 3.81 -19.03
CA THR A 150 -7.46 3.27 -17.66
C THR A 150 -7.39 4.36 -16.59
N THR A 151 -6.48 5.33 -16.75
CA THR A 151 -6.31 6.43 -15.81
C THR A 151 -7.49 7.40 -15.87
N GLN A 152 -8.02 7.64 -17.07
CA GLN A 152 -9.19 8.49 -17.27
C GLN A 152 -10.45 7.83 -16.72
N SER A 153 -10.72 6.55 -17.05
CA SER A 153 -11.85 5.81 -16.47
C SER A 153 -11.75 5.68 -14.94
N GLY A 154 -10.53 5.55 -14.40
CA GLY A 154 -10.31 5.53 -12.96
C GLY A 154 -10.62 6.88 -12.29
N ARG A 155 -10.36 8.01 -12.95
CA ARG A 155 -10.77 9.33 -12.47
C ARG A 155 -12.27 9.52 -12.54
N ASP A 156 -12.89 9.18 -13.67
CA ASP A 156 -14.33 9.33 -13.88
C ASP A 156 -15.12 8.50 -12.85
N LEU A 157 -14.64 7.30 -12.49
CA LEU A 157 -15.23 6.48 -11.42
C LEU A 157 -15.07 7.12 -10.03
N ASN A 158 -13.92 7.72 -9.74
CA ASN A 158 -13.68 8.37 -8.45
C ASN A 158 -14.49 9.67 -8.30
N ASP A 159 -14.73 10.38 -9.41
CA ASP A 159 -15.55 11.59 -9.44
C ASP A 159 -17.06 11.25 -9.41
N ALA A 160 -17.47 10.12 -10.01
CA ALA A 160 -18.84 9.61 -9.96
C ALA A 160 -19.22 9.03 -8.57
N TYR A 161 -18.23 8.48 -7.85
CA TYR A 161 -18.35 8.02 -6.46
C TYR A 161 -17.54 8.93 -5.54
N GLY A 162 -17.80 10.25 -5.58
CA GLY A 162 -17.23 11.18 -4.62
C GLY A 162 -17.42 10.69 -3.18
N THR A 163 -16.58 11.15 -2.26
CA THR A 163 -16.60 10.76 -0.83
C THR A 163 -17.97 10.91 -0.16
N GLU A 164 -18.89 11.67 -0.75
CA GLU A 164 -20.28 11.76 -0.32
C GLU A 164 -21.06 10.44 -0.50
N GLY A 165 -20.73 9.59 -1.48
CA GLY A 165 -21.47 8.34 -1.74
C GLY A 165 -21.24 7.23 -0.70
N GLU A 166 -20.03 7.12 -0.15
CA GLU A 166 -19.75 6.17 0.93
C GLU A 166 -20.40 6.62 2.25
N ASP A 167 -20.39 7.93 2.52
CA ASP A 167 -21.06 8.51 3.68
C ASP A 167 -22.60 8.43 3.53
N GLU A 168 -23.15 8.63 2.34
CA GLU A 168 -24.60 8.50 2.07
C GLU A 168 -25.05 7.03 2.17
N ALA A 169 -24.32 6.09 1.59
CA ALA A 169 -24.66 4.66 1.69
C ALA A 169 -24.55 4.13 3.14
N MET A 170 -23.54 4.60 3.88
CA MET A 170 -23.40 4.28 5.31
C MET A 170 -24.52 4.92 6.15
N ARG A 171 -24.94 6.14 5.79
CA ARG A 171 -26.05 6.86 6.43
C ARG A 171 -27.39 6.18 6.16
N GLU A 172 -27.66 5.76 4.92
CA GLU A 172 -28.85 4.99 4.57
C GLU A 172 -28.90 3.66 5.32
N HIS A 173 -27.79 2.92 5.37
CA HIS A 173 -27.73 1.68 6.12
C HIS A 173 -27.93 1.88 7.64
N MET A 174 -27.38 2.97 8.20
CA MET A 174 -27.63 3.36 9.59
C MET A 174 -29.10 3.68 9.85
N LEU A 175 -29.76 4.40 8.94
CA LEU A 175 -31.18 4.73 9.05
C LEU A 175 -32.06 3.48 8.96
N GLU A 176 -31.75 2.55 8.05
CA GLU A 176 -32.48 1.29 7.93
C GLU A 176 -32.36 0.44 9.21
N MET A 177 -31.17 0.40 9.81
CA MET A 177 -30.93 -0.32 11.06
C MET A 177 -31.68 0.32 12.24
N LEU A 178 -31.77 1.66 12.30
CA LEU A 178 -32.57 2.37 13.31
C LEU A 178 -34.07 2.10 13.16
N VAL A 179 -34.59 2.04 11.94
CA VAL A 179 -36.00 1.70 11.67
C VAL A 179 -36.32 0.28 12.16
N ARG A 180 -35.46 -0.70 11.85
CA ARG A 180 -35.64 -2.09 12.32
C ARG A 180 -35.63 -2.22 13.84
N LEU A 181 -34.80 -1.42 14.53
CA LEU A 181 -34.77 -1.44 16.00
C LEU A 181 -36.04 -0.84 16.61
N ASN A 182 -36.64 0.17 15.98
CA ASN A 182 -37.86 0.80 16.46
C ASN A 182 -39.11 -0.06 16.22
N GLU A 183 -39.16 -0.82 15.12
CA GLU A 183 -40.26 -1.74 14.83
C GLU A 183 -40.30 -2.95 15.78
N ASN A 184 -39.14 -3.38 16.30
CA ASN A 184 -39.05 -4.55 17.16
C ASN A 184 -39.40 -4.27 18.64
N THR A 185 -39.52 -3.01 19.04
CA THR A 185 -39.92 -2.61 20.41
C THR A 185 -41.43 -2.48 20.62
N GLY A 186 -42.24 -2.67 19.57
CA GLY A 186 -43.68 -2.40 19.60
C GLY A 186 -44.60 -3.58 19.96
N ASP A 187 -44.07 -4.80 20.14
CA ASP A 187 -44.90 -6.02 20.19
C ASP A 187 -44.85 -6.79 21.53
N GLU A 188 -44.51 -6.11 22.64
CA GLU A 188 -44.82 -6.63 23.98
C GLU A 188 -46.28 -6.30 24.35
N LYS A 189 -47.21 -7.00 23.68
CA LYS A 189 -48.63 -7.00 24.07
C LYS A 189 -48.84 -7.79 25.35
N GLU A 190 -49.22 -7.05 26.39
CA GLU A 190 -50.04 -7.44 27.54
C GLU A 190 -50.50 -8.91 27.59
N GLU A 191 -49.69 -9.76 28.23
CA GLU A 191 -50.18 -11.01 28.81
C GLU A 191 -51.09 -10.67 30.01
N THR A 192 -52.39 -10.75 29.78
CA THR A 192 -53.39 -10.65 30.84
C THR A 192 -53.43 -11.98 31.61
N PRO A 193 -53.29 -11.98 32.95
CA PRO A 193 -53.25 -13.22 33.73
C PRO A 193 -54.65 -13.86 33.83
N PRO A 194 -54.73 -15.20 33.91
CA PRO A 194 -56.00 -15.90 33.99
C PRO A 194 -56.63 -15.75 35.38
N SER A 195 -57.86 -15.23 35.41
CA SER A 195 -58.69 -15.19 36.63
C SER A 195 -59.12 -16.60 37.03
N SER A 196 -58.93 -16.91 38.32
CA SER A 196 -59.39 -18.15 38.98
C SER A 196 -60.88 -18.11 39.35
#